data_AF-A0A0F7PXY0-F1
#
_entry.id   AF-A0A0F7PXY0-F1
#
_cell.length_a   1.000
_cell.length_b   1.000
_cell.length_c   1.000
_cell.angle_alpha   90.00
_cell.angle_beta   90.00
_cell.angle_gamma   90.00
#
_symmetry.space_group_name_H-M   'P 1'
#
loop_
_entity.id
_entity.type
_entity.pdbx_description
1 polymer ?
#
loop_
_entity_poly.entity_id
_entity_poly.type
_entity_poly.pdbx_seq_one_letter_code
_entity_poly.pdbx_strand_id
1 'polypeptide(L)'
;MNKKEFRKIQIQKLQKLSKTWEKKLDELNLYKELFKTTEWEKADNVAITLSEDFELDTFPIISTAQQQNKKVLVPKTLPNRMMEFVELTPDVKIVRTKFGVLEPESENYVNKENIDLIIVPGLAFAENGARLGFGGGFYDKYLSDYRGNKVALVDRSRYFREPQWNVDSFDICITNQIRI
;
A
#
# COMPACT_ATOMS: atom_id res chain seq x y z
N MET A 1 20.98 -8.05 -5.29
CA MET A 1 20.29 -9.10 -6.10
C MET A 1 19.34 -8.43 -7.09
N ASN A 2 19.02 -9.05 -8.24
CA ASN A 2 18.04 -8.43 -9.14
C ASN A 2 16.63 -8.42 -8.50
N LYS A 3 15.78 -7.46 -8.90
CA LYS A 3 14.45 -7.28 -8.29
C LYS A 3 13.55 -8.51 -8.45
N LYS A 4 13.66 -9.24 -9.57
CA LYS A 4 12.78 -10.38 -9.87
C LYS A 4 13.04 -11.54 -8.91
N GLU A 5 14.31 -11.86 -8.68
CA GLU A 5 14.73 -12.87 -7.71
C GLU A 5 14.35 -12.49 -6.28
N PHE A 6 14.60 -11.22 -5.90
CA PHE A 6 14.22 -10.75 -4.56
C PHE A 6 12.71 -10.86 -4.32
N ARG A 7 11.88 -10.42 -5.28
CA ARG A 7 10.41 -10.54 -5.17
C ARG A 7 9.97 -11.98 -4.92
N LYS A 8 10.54 -12.94 -5.65
CA LYS A 8 10.21 -14.37 -5.49
C LYS A 8 10.50 -14.85 -4.06
N ILE A 9 11.69 -14.56 -3.54
CA ILE A 9 12.10 -14.96 -2.19
C ILE A 9 11.23 -14.27 -1.13
N GLN A 10 11.01 -12.97 -1.29
CA GLN A 10 10.25 -12.18 -0.33
C GLN A 10 8.77 -12.59 -0.29
N ILE A 11 8.12 -12.82 -1.44
CA ILE A 11 6.74 -13.33 -1.49
C ILE A 11 6.63 -14.68 -0.77
N GLN A 12 7.56 -15.60 -1.02
CA GLN A 12 7.57 -16.91 -0.34
C GLN A 12 7.74 -16.76 1.18
N LYS A 13 8.59 -15.83 1.64
CA LYS A 13 8.75 -15.52 3.07
C LYS A 13 7.44 -15.00 3.65
N LEU A 14 6.82 -14.01 3.01
CA LEU A 14 5.57 -13.40 3.48
C LEU A 14 4.40 -14.40 3.49
N GLN A 15 4.31 -15.28 2.50
CA GLN A 15 3.31 -16.35 2.45
C GLN A 15 3.47 -17.35 3.60
N LYS A 16 4.70 -17.69 3.99
CA LYS A 16 4.93 -18.57 5.15
C LYS A 16 4.55 -17.91 6.47
N LEU A 17 4.70 -16.59 6.56
CA LEU A 17 4.41 -15.80 7.76
C LEU A 17 2.94 -15.32 7.82
N SER A 18 2.16 -15.50 6.76
CA SER A 18 0.85 -14.85 6.62
C SER A 18 -0.18 -15.22 7.69
N LYS A 19 -0.02 -16.39 8.32
CA LYS A 19 -0.94 -16.93 9.33
C LYS A 19 -0.33 -17.03 10.73
N THR A 20 0.80 -16.38 10.97
CA THR A 20 1.45 -16.43 12.30
C THR A 20 0.90 -15.36 13.23
N TRP A 21 0.97 -15.61 14.53
CA TRP A 21 0.52 -14.64 15.54
C TRP A 21 1.45 -13.42 15.59
N GLU A 22 2.74 -13.59 15.26
CA GLU A 22 3.71 -12.51 15.18
C GLU A 22 3.29 -11.49 14.12
N LYS A 23 2.88 -11.94 12.92
CA LYS A 23 2.35 -11.04 11.89
C LYS A 23 1.15 -10.27 12.41
N LYS A 24 0.23 -10.93 13.12
CA LYS A 24 -0.97 -10.26 13.62
C LYS A 24 -0.65 -9.23 14.70
N LEU A 25 0.30 -9.54 15.59
CA LEU A 25 0.77 -8.59 16.59
C LEU A 25 1.45 -7.38 15.93
N ASP A 26 2.29 -7.65 14.93
CA ASP A 26 2.98 -6.63 14.16
C ASP A 26 1.97 -5.68 13.47
N GLU A 27 0.97 -6.24 12.79
CA GLU A 27 -0.14 -5.50 12.19
C GLU A 27 -0.89 -4.60 13.19
N LEU A 28 -1.28 -5.14 14.35
CA LEU A 28 -1.99 -4.37 15.38
C LEU A 28 -1.17 -3.17 15.88
N ASN A 29 0.14 -3.36 16.05
CA ASN A 29 1.04 -2.27 16.45
C ASN A 29 1.17 -1.21 15.35
N LEU A 30 1.27 -1.64 14.08
CA LEU A 30 1.31 -0.71 12.94
C LEU A 30 0.04 0.14 12.84
N TYR A 31 -1.14 -0.46 13.03
CA TYR A 31 -2.42 0.28 13.02
C TYR A 31 -2.46 1.32 14.15
N LYS A 32 -2.04 0.91 15.36
CA LYS A 32 -2.00 1.79 16.52
C LYS A 32 -1.10 3.01 16.28
N GLU A 33 0.05 2.81 15.66
CA GLU A 33 0.95 3.93 15.36
C GLU A 33 0.44 4.78 14.19
N LEU A 34 -0.14 4.17 13.14
CA LEU A 34 -0.78 4.90 12.04
C LEU A 34 -1.84 5.88 12.54
N PHE A 35 -2.74 5.43 13.40
CA PHE A 35 -3.87 6.24 13.85
C PHE A 35 -3.48 7.40 14.78
N LYS A 36 -2.22 7.46 15.24
CA LYS A 36 -1.67 8.58 16.01
C LYS A 36 -0.96 9.63 15.15
N THR A 37 -0.73 9.34 13.87
CA THR A 37 -0.01 10.25 12.98
C THR A 37 -0.86 11.47 12.64
N THR A 38 -0.23 12.63 12.48
CA THR A 38 -0.91 13.85 12.04
C THR A 38 -1.45 13.69 10.62
N GLU A 39 -0.77 12.93 9.77
CA GLU A 39 -1.20 12.61 8.41
C GLU A 39 -2.52 11.82 8.42
N TRP A 40 -2.68 10.85 9.32
CA TRP A 40 -3.94 10.14 9.49
C TRP A 40 -5.03 11.04 10.05
N GLU A 41 -4.73 11.78 11.11
CA GLU A 41 -5.68 12.66 11.79
C GLU A 41 -6.31 13.66 10.80
N LYS A 42 -5.47 14.32 9.99
CA LYS A 42 -5.88 15.38 9.07
C LYS A 42 -6.44 14.91 7.72
N ALA A 43 -6.27 13.64 7.36
CA ALA A 43 -6.73 13.15 6.06
C ALA A 43 -8.24 12.90 6.05
N ASP A 44 -8.96 13.52 5.13
CA ASP A 44 -10.36 13.20 4.85
C ASP A 44 -10.48 12.11 3.79
N ASN A 45 -9.53 12.06 2.86
CA ASN A 45 -9.48 11.11 1.75
C ASN A 45 -8.22 10.23 1.87
N VAL A 46 -8.43 8.96 2.23
CA VAL A 46 -7.36 7.98 2.46
C VAL A 46 -7.37 6.93 1.36
N ALA A 47 -6.29 6.90 0.58
CA ALA A 47 -6.06 5.91 -0.46
C ALA A 47 -5.32 4.68 0.08
N ILE A 48 -5.89 3.49 -0.15
CA ILE A 48 -5.36 2.21 0.35
C ILE A 48 -5.73 1.05 -0.58
N THR A 49 -4.88 0.03 -0.66
CA THR A 49 -5.19 -1.20 -1.41
C THR A 49 -6.16 -2.10 -0.66
N LEU A 50 -6.90 -2.92 -1.39
CA LEU A 50 -7.58 -4.09 -0.84
C LEU A 50 -6.57 -5.24 -0.74
N SER A 51 -6.14 -5.57 0.49
CA SER A 51 -5.11 -6.59 0.72
C SER A 51 -5.61 -8.01 0.43
N GLU A 52 -4.69 -8.86 0.01
CA GLU A 52 -4.89 -10.31 -0.13
C GLU A 52 -4.12 -11.10 0.96
N ASP A 53 -4.32 -12.42 1.03
CA ASP A 53 -3.92 -13.30 2.15
C ASP A 53 -2.51 -13.11 2.75
N PHE A 54 -1.48 -12.87 1.94
CA PHE A 54 -0.09 -12.74 2.44
C PHE A 54 0.37 -11.29 2.60
N GLU A 55 -0.48 -10.34 2.21
CA GLU A 55 -0.23 -8.92 2.39
C GLU A 55 -0.49 -8.49 3.83
N LEU A 56 -0.16 -7.24 4.13
CA LEU A 56 -0.60 -6.60 5.36
C LEU A 56 -2.11 -6.39 5.25
N ASP A 57 -2.86 -6.83 6.26
CA ASP A 57 -4.33 -6.76 6.28
C ASP A 57 -4.82 -5.31 6.33
N THR A 58 -5.35 -4.79 5.23
CA THR A 58 -5.80 -3.40 5.15
C THR A 58 -7.24 -3.20 5.65
N PHE A 59 -7.99 -4.28 5.92
CA PHE A 59 -9.39 -4.20 6.31
C PHE A 59 -9.62 -3.43 7.63
N PRO A 60 -8.83 -3.62 8.71
CA PRO A 60 -8.96 -2.82 9.93
C PRO A 60 -8.77 -1.31 9.70
N ILE A 61 -7.87 -0.94 8.79
CA ILE A 61 -7.61 0.47 8.43
C ILE A 61 -8.80 1.05 7.67
N ILE A 62 -9.32 0.32 6.69
CA ILE A 62 -10.51 0.71 5.92
C ILE A 62 -11.71 0.90 6.85
N SER A 63 -11.96 -0.07 7.74
CA SER A 63 -13.06 -0.01 8.69
C SER A 63 -12.93 1.18 9.64
N THR A 64 -11.73 1.46 10.14
CA THR A 64 -11.47 2.60 11.03
C THR A 64 -11.64 3.93 10.30
N ALA A 65 -11.16 4.06 9.06
CA ALA A 65 -11.37 5.26 8.24
C ALA A 65 -12.87 5.55 8.06
N GLN A 66 -13.66 4.54 7.69
CA GLN A 66 -15.11 4.68 7.52
C GLN A 66 -15.83 5.05 8.82
N GLN A 67 -15.45 4.45 9.95
CA GLN A 67 -15.99 4.80 11.27
C GLN A 67 -15.66 6.25 11.68
N GLN A 68 -14.53 6.77 11.21
CA GLN A 68 -14.10 8.16 11.41
C GLN A 68 -14.67 9.11 10.34
N ASN A 69 -15.61 8.66 9.51
CA ASN A 69 -16.20 9.41 8.39
C ASN A 69 -15.18 9.88 7.34
N LYS A 70 -14.03 9.21 7.24
CA LYS A 70 -13.05 9.44 6.16
C LYS A 70 -13.49 8.67 4.92
N LYS A 71 -13.26 9.27 3.75
CA LYS A 71 -13.44 8.61 2.45
C LYS A 71 -12.29 7.65 2.20
N VAL A 72 -12.63 6.40 1.91
CA VAL A 72 -11.64 5.38 1.54
C VAL A 72 -11.57 5.32 0.03
N LEU A 73 -10.37 5.43 -0.53
CA LEU A 73 -10.14 5.37 -1.97
C LEU A 73 -9.34 4.10 -2.30
N VAL A 74 -9.82 3.30 -3.24
CA VAL A 74 -9.18 2.05 -3.67
C VAL A 74 -8.67 2.16 -5.10
N PRO A 75 -7.50 1.57 -5.41
CA PRO A 75 -6.89 1.73 -6.73
C PRO A 75 -7.61 0.88 -7.79
N LYS A 76 -7.66 1.41 -9.01
CA LYS A 76 -8.02 0.71 -10.24
C LYS A 76 -6.84 0.78 -11.21
N THR A 77 -6.46 -0.35 -11.78
CA THR A 77 -5.39 -0.35 -12.78
C THR A 77 -5.95 -0.12 -14.18
N LEU A 78 -5.22 0.64 -14.97
CA LEU A 78 -5.56 1.01 -16.35
C LEU A 78 -4.42 0.59 -17.30
N PRO A 79 -4.67 0.56 -18.63
CA PRO A 79 -3.62 0.33 -19.62
C PRO A 79 -2.40 1.23 -19.43
N ASN A 80 -1.25 0.84 -19.98
CA ASN A 80 0.00 1.60 -19.92
C ASN A 80 0.50 1.87 -18.48
N ARG A 81 0.25 0.94 -17.55
CA ARG A 81 0.65 1.01 -16.14
C ARG A 81 0.10 2.24 -15.42
N MET A 82 -1.04 2.76 -15.88
CA MET A 82 -1.73 3.86 -15.24
C MET A 82 -2.58 3.32 -14.09
N MET A 83 -2.81 4.16 -13.09
CA MET A 83 -3.60 3.81 -11.92
C MET A 83 -4.43 5.03 -11.58
N GLU A 84 -5.69 4.80 -11.24
CA GLU A 84 -6.58 5.83 -10.69
C GLU A 84 -7.15 5.33 -9.38
N PHE A 85 -7.74 6.21 -8.59
CA PHE A 85 -8.42 5.86 -7.35
C PHE A 85 -9.91 6.11 -7.48
N VAL A 86 -10.71 5.22 -6.89
CA VAL A 86 -12.17 5.32 -6.82
C VAL A 86 -12.58 5.29 -5.35
N GLU A 87 -13.54 6.13 -4.97
CA GLU A 87 -14.14 6.10 -3.64
C GLU A 87 -14.86 4.75 -3.39
N LEU A 88 -14.56 4.10 -2.28
CA LEU A 88 -15.16 2.85 -1.85
C LEU A 88 -16.48 3.13 -1.12
N THR A 89 -17.56 3.21 -1.90
CA THR A 89 -18.93 3.35 -1.39
C THR A 89 -19.67 2.01 -1.44
N PRO A 90 -20.79 1.85 -0.70
CA PRO A 90 -21.56 0.60 -0.69
C PRO A 90 -22.09 0.14 -2.07
N ASP A 91 -22.28 1.06 -3.00
CA ASP A 91 -22.72 0.81 -4.38
C ASP A 91 -21.57 0.44 -5.33
N VAL A 92 -20.31 0.68 -4.94
CA VAL A 92 -19.15 0.31 -5.77
C VAL A 92 -18.90 -1.18 -5.66
N LYS A 93 -19.12 -1.87 -6.77
CA LYS A 93 -18.84 -3.30 -6.89
C LYS A 93 -17.33 -3.54 -6.97
N ILE A 94 -16.85 -4.47 -6.15
CA ILE A 94 -15.46 -4.95 -6.20
C ILE A 94 -15.41 -6.25 -7.00
N VAL A 95 -14.49 -6.31 -7.96
CA VAL A 95 -14.29 -7.47 -8.83
C VAL A 95 -12.85 -7.96 -8.74
N ARG A 96 -12.67 -9.27 -8.83
CA ARG A 96 -11.34 -9.87 -8.97
C ARG A 96 -10.93 -9.82 -10.44
N THR A 97 -9.83 -9.14 -10.74
CA THR A 97 -9.30 -9.03 -12.11
C THR A 97 -8.71 -10.35 -12.59
N LYS A 98 -8.42 -10.46 -13.89
CA LYS A 98 -7.71 -11.61 -14.48
C LYS A 98 -6.31 -11.83 -13.89
N PHE A 99 -5.73 -10.80 -13.26
CA PHE A 99 -4.46 -10.86 -12.56
C PHE A 99 -4.60 -11.27 -11.09
N GLY A 100 -5.83 -11.57 -10.65
CA GLY A 100 -6.12 -12.08 -9.31
C GLY A 100 -6.17 -11.01 -8.23
N VAL A 101 -6.25 -9.72 -8.56
CA VAL A 101 -6.31 -8.60 -7.60
C VAL A 101 -7.72 -8.04 -7.54
N LEU A 102 -8.17 -7.61 -6.36
CA LEU A 102 -9.45 -6.93 -6.16
C LEU A 102 -9.37 -5.45 -6.59
N GLU A 103 -10.28 -5.04 -7.47
CA GLU A 103 -10.38 -3.67 -7.97
C GLU A 103 -11.85 -3.20 -8.08
N PRO A 104 -12.11 -1.89 -8.03
CA PRO A 104 -13.45 -1.35 -8.21
C PRO A 104 -13.91 -1.38 -9.68
N GLU A 105 -15.14 -1.82 -9.89
CA GLU A 105 -15.85 -1.75 -11.17
C GLU A 105 -16.54 -0.38 -11.32
N SER A 106 -15.74 0.69 -11.38
CA SER A 106 -16.21 2.07 -11.55
C SER A 106 -15.20 2.90 -12.35
N GLU A 107 -15.69 3.97 -12.98
CA GLU A 107 -14.89 4.98 -13.69
C GLU A 107 -15.00 6.37 -13.04
N ASN A 108 -15.63 6.46 -11.87
CA ASN A 108 -15.71 7.70 -11.09
C ASN A 108 -14.39 7.93 -10.36
N TYR A 109 -13.38 8.39 -11.10
CA TYR A 109 -12.05 8.61 -10.58
C TYR A 109 -11.95 9.86 -9.71
N VAL A 110 -11.19 9.75 -8.63
CA VAL A 110 -10.86 10.86 -7.75
C VAL A 110 -9.60 11.54 -8.25
N ASN A 111 -9.67 12.86 -8.44
CA ASN A 111 -8.50 13.65 -8.80
C ASN A 111 -7.39 13.47 -7.76
N LYS A 112 -6.16 13.27 -8.25
CA LYS A 112 -4.97 13.06 -7.42
C LYS A 112 -4.74 14.13 -6.36
N GLU A 113 -5.15 15.37 -6.63
CA GLU A 113 -5.07 16.51 -5.70
C GLU A 113 -6.04 16.41 -4.51
N ASN A 114 -7.10 15.60 -4.64
CA ASN A 114 -8.09 15.35 -3.59
C ASN A 114 -7.76 14.11 -2.75
N ILE A 115 -6.54 13.58 -2.87
CA ILE A 115 -6.07 12.46 -2.05
C ILE A 115 -5.11 13.02 -1.00
N ASP A 116 -5.51 12.95 0.27
CA ASP A 116 -4.77 13.56 1.38
C ASP A 116 -3.63 12.66 1.85
N LEU A 117 -3.89 11.34 1.89
CA LEU A 117 -2.97 10.32 2.36
C LEU A 117 -3.04 9.06 1.50
N ILE A 118 -1.90 8.60 1.01
CA ILE A 118 -1.77 7.26 0.38
C ILE A 118 -0.99 6.34 1.34
N ILE A 119 -1.61 5.22 1.70
CA ILE A 119 -0.93 4.11 2.36
C ILE A 119 -0.35 3.22 1.27
N VAL A 120 0.96 3.33 1.05
CA VAL A 120 1.66 2.74 -0.08
C VAL A 120 2.03 1.28 0.22
N PRO A 121 1.58 0.31 -0.59
CA PRO A 121 1.91 -1.10 -0.41
C PRO A 121 3.33 -1.43 -0.89
N GLY A 122 3.88 -2.52 -0.37
CA GLY A 122 5.18 -3.04 -0.79
C GLY A 122 5.51 -4.40 -0.21
N LEU A 123 6.44 -5.09 -0.87
CA LEU A 123 7.01 -6.36 -0.43
C LEU A 123 8.18 -6.16 0.52
N ALA A 124 8.93 -5.07 0.34
CA ALA A 124 10.07 -4.72 1.17
C ALA A 124 10.31 -3.21 1.16
N PHE A 125 10.82 -2.71 2.27
CA PHE A 125 11.16 -1.31 2.48
C PHE A 125 12.52 -1.23 3.17
N ALA A 126 13.39 -0.37 2.66
CA ALA A 126 14.68 -0.09 3.26
C ALA A 126 14.63 1.17 4.12
N GLU A 127 15.58 1.30 5.05
CA GLU A 127 15.70 2.44 5.96
C GLU A 127 15.78 3.79 5.22
N ASN A 128 16.49 3.82 4.09
CA ASN A 128 16.65 5.00 3.22
C ASN A 128 15.41 5.34 2.37
N GLY A 129 14.29 4.64 2.56
CA GLY A 129 13.07 4.86 1.80
C GLY A 129 12.91 3.98 0.55
N ALA A 130 13.94 3.23 0.13
CA ALA A 130 13.82 2.39 -1.05
C ALA A 130 12.70 1.36 -0.85
N ARG A 131 11.83 1.23 -1.86
CA ARG A 131 10.67 0.35 -1.83
C ARG A 131 10.76 -0.68 -2.94
N LEU A 132 10.40 -1.92 -2.61
CA LEU A 132 10.17 -2.96 -3.61
C LEU A 132 8.68 -3.28 -3.67
N GLY A 133 8.02 -2.90 -4.77
CA GLY A 133 6.66 -3.33 -5.09
C GLY A 133 6.61 -4.67 -5.84
N PHE A 134 5.41 -5.08 -6.24
CA PHE A 134 5.12 -6.34 -6.94
C PHE A 134 5.63 -6.41 -8.39
N GLY A 135 6.07 -5.28 -8.96
CA GLY A 135 6.73 -5.23 -10.27
C GLY A 135 5.90 -4.67 -11.42
N GLY A 136 4.65 -4.28 -11.18
CA GLY A 136 3.81 -3.61 -12.19
C GLY A 136 4.20 -2.14 -12.47
N GLY A 137 4.94 -1.49 -11.57
CA GLY A 137 5.36 -0.09 -11.72
C GLY A 137 4.25 0.95 -11.59
N PHE A 138 3.03 0.54 -11.23
CA PHE A 138 1.87 1.42 -11.07
C PHE A 138 2.11 2.51 -10.03
N TYR A 139 2.57 2.14 -8.82
CA TYR A 139 2.86 3.11 -7.76
C TYR A 139 4.05 4.01 -8.10
N ASP A 140 5.10 3.49 -8.72
CA ASP A 140 6.26 4.33 -9.09
C ASP A 140 5.84 5.41 -10.10
N LYS A 141 4.99 5.05 -11.07
CA LYS A 141 4.42 6.01 -12.02
C LYS A 141 3.43 6.97 -11.36
N TYR A 142 2.48 6.47 -10.58
CA TYR A 142 1.44 7.29 -9.94
C TYR A 142 2.00 8.28 -8.92
N LEU A 143 3.03 7.88 -8.17
CA LEU A 143 3.61 8.69 -7.11
C LEU A 143 4.68 9.68 -7.61
N SER A 144 5.08 9.61 -8.89
CA SER A 144 6.13 10.47 -9.45
C SER A 144 5.76 11.96 -9.46
N ASP A 145 4.47 12.26 -9.59
CA ASP A 145 3.88 13.60 -9.60
C ASP A 145 2.91 13.84 -8.42
N TYR A 146 2.65 12.83 -7.59
CA TYR A 146 1.82 12.98 -6.38
C TYR A 146 2.50 13.83 -5.31
N ARG A 147 1.77 14.84 -4.82
CA ARG A 147 2.28 15.84 -3.85
C ARG A 147 1.73 15.69 -2.44
N GLY A 148 0.69 14.89 -2.23
CA GLY A 148 0.09 14.66 -0.91
C GLY A 148 0.94 13.74 -0.02
N ASN A 149 0.40 13.41 1.16
CA ASN A 149 1.11 12.56 2.10
C ASN A 149 1.13 11.11 1.61
N LYS A 150 2.27 10.45 1.81
CA LYS A 150 2.46 9.03 1.49
C LYS A 150 3.18 8.35 2.66
N VAL A 151 2.62 7.25 3.12
CA VAL A 151 3.16 6.48 4.25
C VAL A 151 3.21 5.01 3.89
N ALA A 152 4.22 4.29 4.37
CA ALA A 152 4.26 2.84 4.31
C ALA A 152 4.17 2.24 5.72
N LEU A 153 3.40 1.16 5.85
CA LEU A 153 3.39 0.34 7.05
C LEU A 153 4.37 -0.81 6.85
N VAL A 154 5.35 -0.92 7.75
CA VAL A 154 6.50 -1.80 7.56
C VAL A 154 6.68 -2.67 8.80
N ASP A 155 6.14 -3.89 8.75
CA ASP A 155 6.44 -4.91 9.75
C ASP A 155 7.88 -5.42 9.64
N ARG A 156 8.30 -6.19 10.63
CA ARG A 156 9.66 -6.74 10.74
C ARG A 156 10.05 -7.61 9.55
N SER A 157 9.09 -8.27 8.91
CA SER A 157 9.35 -9.16 7.79
C SER A 157 9.62 -8.41 6.48
N ARG A 158 9.13 -7.16 6.39
CA ARG A 158 9.27 -6.23 5.25
C ARG A 158 10.37 -5.19 5.43
N TYR A 159 10.87 -4.98 6.65
CA TYR A 159 11.94 -4.03 6.95
C TYR A 159 13.34 -4.55 6.58
N PHE A 160 14.17 -3.69 5.99
CA PHE A 160 15.58 -3.92 5.72
C PHE A 160 16.40 -2.68 6.07
N ARG A 161 17.59 -2.86 6.63
CA ARG A 161 18.51 -1.74 6.90
C ARG A 161 18.97 -1.07 5.61
N GLU A 162 19.29 -1.88 4.60
CA GLU A 162 19.71 -1.42 3.27
C GLU A 162 19.01 -2.24 2.19
N PRO A 163 18.73 -1.66 1.01
CA PRO A 163 18.09 -2.38 -0.08
C PRO A 163 18.96 -3.57 -0.51
N GLN A 164 18.40 -4.77 -0.38
CA GLN A 164 19.04 -6.01 -0.83
C GLN A 164 18.75 -6.32 -2.32
N TRP A 165 17.98 -5.44 -2.96
CA TRP A 165 17.61 -5.45 -4.37
C TRP A 165 18.21 -4.24 -5.09
N ASN A 166 18.39 -4.34 -6.40
CA ASN A 166 18.79 -3.19 -7.21
C ASN A 166 17.70 -2.10 -7.13
N VAL A 167 18.07 -0.85 -6.88
CA VAL A 167 17.16 0.31 -6.90
C VAL A 167 17.41 1.07 -8.19
N ASP A 168 16.36 1.30 -8.96
CA ASP A 168 16.42 2.01 -10.24
C ASP A 168 16.11 3.50 -10.02
N SER A 169 16.58 4.37 -10.91
CA SER A 169 16.43 5.83 -10.77
C SER A 169 14.98 6.35 -10.81
N PHE A 170 14.06 5.55 -11.37
CA PHE A 170 12.63 5.85 -11.42
C PHE A 170 11.83 5.24 -10.27
N ASP A 171 12.47 4.49 -9.36
CA ASP A 171 11.78 3.97 -8.18
C ASP A 171 11.44 5.11 -7.23
N ILE A 172 10.18 5.18 -6.79
CA ILE A 172 9.77 6.20 -5.82
C ILE A 172 10.02 5.69 -4.40
N CYS A 173 10.95 6.34 -3.72
CA CYS A 173 11.23 6.11 -2.30
C CYS A 173 10.07 6.61 -1.41
N ILE A 174 9.78 5.84 -0.36
CA ILE A 174 8.82 6.19 0.69
C ILE A 174 9.59 6.38 1.99
N THR A 175 9.92 7.63 2.31
CA THR A 175 10.72 7.98 3.49
C THR A 175 9.89 7.99 4.77
N ASN A 176 8.61 8.34 4.70
CA ASN A 176 7.68 8.23 5.82
C ASN A 176 7.24 6.77 5.98
N GLN A 177 7.78 6.10 6.98
CA GLN A 177 7.53 4.68 7.27
C GLN A 177 7.17 4.51 8.74
N ILE A 178 6.07 3.83 9.01
CA ILE A 178 5.72 3.36 10.34
C ILE A 178 6.28 1.96 10.49
N ARG A 179 7.22 1.78 11.42
CA ARG A 179 8.04 0.58 11.61
C ARG A 179 7.89 0.03 13.02
N ILE A 180 8.05 -1.28 13.18
CA ILE A 180 7.94 -2.02 14.46
C ILE A 180 8.90 -3.22 14.53
#